data_AF-A0A7C7IYA4-F1
#
_entry.id   AF-A0A7C7IYA4-F1
#
_cell.length_a   1.000
_cell.length_b   1.000
_cell.length_c   1.000
_cell.angle_alpha   90.00
_cell.angle_beta   90.00
_cell.angle_gamma   90.00
#
_symmetry.space_group_name_H-M   'P 1'
#
loop_
_entity.id
_entity.type
_entity.pdbx_description
1 polymer ?
#
loop_
_entity_poly.entity_id
_entity_poly.type
_entity_poly.pdbx_seq_one_letter_code
_entity_poly.pdbx_strand_id
1 'polypeptide(L)'
;MKILWKSINVIIIVALLPQLSCDDREPEDTADDNYTLSLVFANPVFNSVIVGEDVVDQPNIKTHLQFKLQDETSKPVSGKLISFSAKRLSSSYGSFDINSI
;
A
#
# COMPACT_ATOMS: atom_id res chain seq x y z
N MET A 1 -30.23 -3.21 51.54
CA MET A 1 -28.76 -3.26 51.29
C MET A 1 -28.36 -3.99 50.00
N LYS A 2 -28.93 -5.17 49.68
CA LYS A 2 -28.58 -5.95 48.47
C LYS A 2 -28.83 -5.22 47.14
N ILE A 3 -29.92 -4.44 47.06
CA ILE A 3 -30.27 -3.67 45.85
C ILE A 3 -29.26 -2.55 45.62
N LEU A 4 -28.85 -1.84 46.67
CA LEU A 4 -27.88 -0.74 46.61
C LEU A 4 -26.50 -1.22 46.13
N TRP A 5 -26.02 -2.37 46.61
CA TRP A 5 -24.77 -3.00 46.16
C TRP A 5 -24.85 -3.37 44.67
N LYS A 6 -25.99 -3.93 44.23
CA LYS A 6 -26.19 -4.32 42.84
C LYS A 6 -26.18 -3.10 41.91
N SER A 7 -26.81 -2.00 42.32
CA SER A 7 -26.81 -0.74 41.57
C SER A 7 -25.41 -0.14 41.45
N ILE A 8 -24.62 -0.16 42.52
CA ILE A 8 -23.23 0.33 42.51
C ILE A 8 -22.35 -0.47 41.54
N ASN A 9 -22.44 -1.80 41.57
CA ASN A 9 -21.70 -2.65 40.65
C ASN A 9 -22.10 -2.44 39.18
N VAL A 10 -23.38 -2.19 38.90
CA VAL A 10 -23.85 -1.90 37.54
C VAL A 10 -23.28 -0.55 37.05
N ILE A 11 -23.25 0.46 37.91
CA ILE A 11 -22.68 1.78 37.57
C ILE A 11 -21.18 1.67 37.26
N ILE A 12 -20.42 0.89 38.04
CA ILE A 12 -18.99 0.67 37.81
C ILE A 12 -18.74 -0.01 36.46
N ILE A 13 -19.50 -1.05 36.13
CA ILE A 13 -19.34 -1.79 34.87
C ILE A 13 -19.65 -0.91 33.67
N VAL A 14 -20.74 -0.14 33.72
CA VAL A 14 -21.16 0.75 32.63
C VAL A 14 -20.17 1.92 32.45
N ALA A 15 -19.53 2.38 33.52
CA ALA A 15 -18.54 3.45 33.46
C ALA A 15 -17.14 2.99 32.97
N LEU A 16 -16.72 1.76 33.27
CA LEU A 16 -15.40 1.22 32.87
C LEU A 16 -15.38 0.60 31.46
N LEU A 17 -16.47 -0.04 31.01
CA LEU A 17 -16.51 -0.72 29.71
C LEU A 17 -16.19 0.20 28.50
N PRO A 18 -16.64 1.47 28.44
CA PRO A 18 -16.30 2.37 27.33
C PRO A 18 -14.82 2.78 27.31
N GLN A 19 -14.10 2.66 28.43
CA GLN A 19 -12.68 3.01 28.51
C GLN A 19 -11.77 1.93 27.90
N LEU A 20 -12.29 0.71 27.74
CA LEU A 20 -11.58 -0.42 27.12
C LEU A 20 -11.85 -0.53 25.61
N SER A 21 -12.77 0.28 25.06
CA SER A 21 -13.07 0.28 23.62
C SER A 21 -12.24 1.27 22.80
N CYS A 22 -11.32 2.00 23.44
CA CYS A 22 -10.32 2.79 22.72
C CYS A 22 -9.23 1.84 22.20
N ASP A 23 -9.43 1.34 20.99
CA ASP A 23 -8.32 0.83 20.17
C ASP A 23 -7.46 2.05 19.80
N ASP A 24 -6.50 2.40 20.65
CA ASP A 24 -5.60 3.56 20.52
C ASP A 24 -4.52 3.34 19.45
N ARG A 25 -4.82 2.50 18.46
CA ARG A 25 -3.98 2.34 17.28
C ARG A 25 -4.20 3.56 16.40
N GLU A 26 -3.45 4.62 16.70
CA GLU A 26 -3.13 5.58 15.65
C GLU A 26 -2.38 4.82 14.55
N PRO A 27 -2.74 5.02 13.26
CA PRO A 27 -1.87 4.59 12.19
C PRO A 27 -0.53 5.28 12.44
N GLU A 28 0.54 4.49 12.54
CA GLU A 28 1.89 5.01 12.61
C GLU A 28 2.25 5.57 11.21
N ASP A 29 1.62 6.69 10.84
CA ASP A 29 2.10 7.53 9.75
C ASP A 29 3.30 8.28 10.32
N THR A 30 4.43 7.58 10.43
CA THR A 30 5.71 8.23 10.66
C THR A 30 5.95 9.17 9.48
N ALA A 31 5.70 10.46 9.70
CA ALA A 31 6.06 11.55 8.79
C ALA A 31 7.59 11.62 8.49
N ASP A 32 8.37 10.70 9.06
CA ASP A 32 9.83 10.58 8.99
C ASP A 32 10.31 9.41 8.09
N ASP A 33 9.40 8.71 7.43
CA ASP A 33 9.73 7.63 6.53
C ASP A 33 10.31 8.17 5.20
N ASN A 34 11.61 8.50 5.21
CA ASN A 34 12.37 8.95 4.04
C ASN A 34 12.66 7.78 3.10
N TYR A 35 11.65 7.31 2.38
CA TYR A 35 11.81 6.29 1.35
C TYR A 35 12.10 6.88 -0.02
N THR A 36 13.00 6.23 -0.75
CA THR A 36 13.23 6.50 -2.17
C THR A 36 12.67 5.35 -3.00
N LEU A 37 11.72 5.65 -3.89
CA LEU A 37 11.26 4.72 -4.92
C LEU A 37 11.98 5.04 -6.24
N SER A 38 12.79 4.11 -6.73
CA SER A 38 13.55 4.29 -7.98
C SER A 38 13.10 3.30 -9.05
N LEU A 39 13.00 3.78 -10.29
CA LEU A 39 12.85 2.94 -11.48
C LEU A 39 14.21 2.31 -11.81
N VAL A 40 14.27 0.98 -11.86
CA VAL A 40 15.49 0.21 -12.17
C VAL A 40 15.51 -0.18 -13.64
N PHE A 41 14.39 -0.71 -14.15
CA PHE A 41 14.26 -1.13 -15.54
C PHE A 41 12.91 -0.73 -16.12
N ALA A 42 12.91 -0.40 -17.41
CA ALA A 42 11.72 -0.18 -18.22
C ALA A 42 11.91 -0.82 -19.59
N ASN A 43 11.49 -2.08 -19.72
CA ASN A 43 11.78 -2.89 -20.88
C ASN A 43 10.48 -3.23 -21.63
N PRO A 44 10.38 -2.95 -22.94
CA PRO A 44 9.32 -3.51 -23.78
C PRO A 44 9.33 -5.04 -23.71
N VAL A 45 8.15 -5.63 -23.57
CA VAL A 45 8.00 -7.10 -23.51
C VAL A 45 6.95 -7.59 -24.50
N PHE A 46 7.24 -8.74 -25.11
CA PHE A 46 6.32 -9.48 -25.96
C PHE A 46 6.37 -10.96 -25.56
N ASN A 47 5.21 -11.57 -25.31
CA ASN A 47 5.12 -12.94 -24.79
C ASN A 47 6.05 -13.20 -23.59
N SER A 48 6.11 -12.25 -22.65
CA SER A 48 6.95 -12.30 -21.44
C SER A 48 8.47 -12.34 -21.70
N VAL A 49 8.91 -11.97 -22.91
CA VAL A 49 10.31 -11.84 -23.30
C VAL A 49 10.63 -10.37 -23.57
N ILE A 50 11.80 -9.91 -23.11
CA ILE A 50 12.30 -8.55 -23.39
C ILE A 50 12.67 -8.45 -24.87
N VAL A 51 12.10 -7.47 -25.56
CA VAL A 51 12.24 -7.31 -27.02
C VAL A 51 13.05 -6.08 -27.44
N GLY A 52 13.50 -5.25 -26.50
CA GLY A 52 14.35 -4.07 -26.74
C GLY A 52 13.60 -2.87 -27.33
N GLU A 53 12.67 -3.11 -28.24
CA GLU A 53 11.77 -2.10 -28.83
C GLU A 53 10.33 -2.62 -28.87
N ASP A 54 9.37 -1.71 -28.99
CA ASP A 54 7.96 -2.08 -29.17
C ASP A 54 7.78 -2.85 -30.49
N VAL A 55 7.15 -4.02 -30.41
CA VAL A 55 6.90 -4.84 -31.60
C VAL A 55 5.73 -4.26 -32.39
N VAL A 56 5.99 -3.89 -33.64
CA VAL A 56 5.00 -3.34 -34.58
C VAL A 56 3.89 -4.36 -34.85
N ASP A 57 2.66 -3.86 -35.03
CA ASP A 57 1.45 -4.63 -35.38
C ASP A 57 1.03 -5.71 -34.36
N GLN A 58 1.51 -5.63 -33.11
CA GLN A 58 1.06 -6.54 -32.05
C GLN A 58 -0.04 -5.90 -31.19
N PRO A 59 -1.15 -6.62 -30.92
CA PRO A 59 -2.09 -6.19 -29.90
C PRO A 59 -1.41 -6.30 -28.52
N ASN A 60 -1.73 -5.36 -27.62
CA ASN A 60 -1.28 -5.37 -26.21
C ASN A 60 0.24 -5.17 -26.02
N ILE A 61 0.77 -4.06 -26.54
CA ILE A 61 2.12 -3.59 -26.20
C ILE A 61 2.23 -3.43 -24.68
N LYS A 62 3.21 -4.10 -24.07
CA LYS A 62 3.46 -4.08 -22.63
C LYS A 62 4.89 -3.63 -22.37
N THR A 63 5.08 -2.91 -21.26
CA THR A 63 6.40 -2.56 -20.72
C THR A 63 6.52 -3.17 -19.33
N HIS A 64 7.54 -3.99 -19.12
CA HIS A 64 7.89 -4.47 -17.80
C HIS A 64 8.70 -3.39 -17.08
N LEU A 65 8.14 -2.93 -15.95
CA LEU A 65 8.75 -1.92 -15.09
C LEU A 65 9.20 -2.57 -13.79
N GLN A 66 10.47 -2.39 -13.43
CA GLN A 66 11.00 -2.84 -12.14
C GLN A 66 11.34 -1.63 -11.28
N PHE A 67 10.81 -1.59 -10.07
CA PHE A 67 11.08 -0.55 -9.10
C PHE A 67 11.82 -1.10 -7.88
N LYS A 68 12.57 -0.23 -7.21
CA LYS A 68 13.26 -0.52 -5.96
C LYS A 68 12.86 0.52 -4.92
N LEU A 69 12.34 0.07 -3.79
CA LEU A 69 12.06 0.90 -2.62
C LEU A 69 13.20 0.76 -1.62
N GLN A 70 13.81 1.88 -1.23
CA GLN A 70 14.92 1.91 -0.27
C GLN A 70 14.68 2.93 0.84
N ASP A 71 15.22 2.64 2.02
CA ASP A 71 15.34 3.63 3.10
C ASP A 71 16.53 4.57 2.87
N GLU A 72 16.68 5.55 3.76
CA GLU A 72 17.79 6.51 3.79
C GLU A 72 19.18 5.85 3.87
N THR A 73 19.27 4.60 4.34
CA THR A 73 20.51 3.81 4.41
C THR A 73 20.73 2.94 3.18
N SER A 74 19.92 3.11 2.12
CA SER A 74 19.93 2.31 0.90
C SER A 74 19.56 0.83 1.10
N LYS A 75 18.87 0.46 2.18
CA LYS A 75 18.41 -0.92 2.38
C LYS A 75 17.02 -1.13 1.79
N PRO A 76 16.70 -2.34 1.31
CA PRO A 76 15.37 -2.66 0.80
C PRO A 76 14.34 -2.61 1.93
N VAL A 77 13.17 -2.05 1.63
CA VAL A 77 12.06 -1.89 2.58
C VAL A 77 10.91 -2.83 2.22
N SER A 78 10.29 -3.44 3.23
CA SER A 78 9.17 -4.39 3.07
C SER A 78 7.91 -3.90 3.77
N GLY A 79 6.73 -4.42 3.38
CA GLY A 79 5.45 -4.16 4.03
C GLY A 79 4.82 -2.78 3.75
N LYS A 80 5.41 -1.98 2.86
CA LYS A 80 4.87 -0.67 2.47
C LYS A 80 3.94 -0.80 1.26
N LEU A 81 2.85 -0.02 1.26
CA LEU A 81 1.93 0.05 0.14
C LEU A 81 2.53 0.89 -0.99
N ILE A 82 2.67 0.29 -2.17
CA ILE A 82 3.06 0.98 -3.40
C ILE A 82 1.87 0.93 -4.35
N SER A 83 1.47 2.08 -4.89
CA SER A 83 0.37 2.20 -5.84
C SER A 83 0.80 3.00 -7.06
N PHE A 84 0.41 2.52 -8.24
CA PHE A 84 0.70 3.16 -9.52
C PHE A 84 -0.59 3.56 -10.22
N SER A 85 -0.57 4.67 -10.94
CA SER A 85 -1.66 5.07 -11.83
C SER A 85 -1.10 5.55 -13.16
N ALA A 86 -1.79 5.25 -14.26
CA ALA A 86 -1.37 5.60 -15.61
C ALA A 86 -2.34 6.64 -16.19
N LYS A 87 -1.80 7.78 -16.64
CA LYS A 87 -2.58 8.89 -17.19
C LYS A 87 -1.96 9.42 -18.46
N ARG A 88 -2.81 9.81 -19.42
CA ARG A 88 -2.45 10.55 -20.64
C ARG A 88 -3.32 11.80 -20.71
N LEU A 89 -2.69 12.98 -20.72
CA LEU A 89 -3.40 14.27 -20.71
C LEU A 89 -4.45 14.34 -19.58
N SER A 90 -4.05 13.93 -18.37
CA SER A 90 -4.89 13.89 -17.16
C SER A 90 -6.02 12.86 -17.16
N SER A 91 -6.27 12.16 -18.27
CA SER A 91 -7.24 11.06 -18.35
C SER A 91 -6.58 9.72 -18.06
N SER A 92 -7.31 8.80 -17.42
CA SER A 92 -6.83 7.42 -17.20
C SER A 92 -6.47 6.78 -18.54
N TYR A 93 -5.27 6.21 -18.65
CA TYR A 93 -4.80 5.58 -19.88
C TYR A 93 -3.83 4.46 -19.56
N GLY A 94 -4.18 3.23 -19.96
CA GLY A 94 -3.44 2.03 -19.60
C GLY A 94 -3.72 1.55 -18.18
N SER A 95 -3.00 0.51 -17.78
CA SER A 95 -3.14 -0.13 -16.47
C SER A 95 -1.81 -0.77 -16.06
N PHE A 96 -1.59 -0.89 -14.75
CA PHE A 96 -0.51 -1.69 -14.19
C PHE A 96 -1.04 -3.05 -13.75
N ASP A 97 -0.28 -4.10 -14.03
CA ASP A 97 -0.55 -5.45 -13.55
C ASP A 97 0.69 -5.97 -12.84
N ILE A 98 0.58 -6.16 -11.52
CA ILE A 98 1.69 -6.65 -10.67
C ILE A 98 1.91 -8.15 -10.82
N ASN A 99 0.94 -8.86 -11.41
CA ASN A 99 0.96 -10.31 -11.60
C ASN A 99 1.26 -10.70 -13.05
N SER A 100 1.57 -9.74 -13.93
CA SER A 100 1.90 -10.02 -15.32
C SER A 100 3.30 -10.63 -15.38
N ILE A 101 3.36 -11.96 -15.40
CA ILE A 101 4.58 -12.76 -15.63
C ILE A 101 4.97 -12.69 -17.11
#